data_AF-A0A3A8PRF0-F1
#
_entry.id   AF-A0A3A8PRF0-F1
#
_cell.length_a   1.000
_cell.length_b   1.000
_cell.length_c   1.000
_cell.angle_alpha   90.00
_cell.angle_beta   90.00
_cell.angle_gamma   90.00
#
_symmetry.space_group_name_H-M   'P 1'
#
loop_
_entity.id
_entity.type
_entity.pdbx_description
1 polymer ?
#
loop_
_entity_poly.entity_id
_entity_poly.type
_entity_poly.pdbx_seq_one_letter_code
_entity_poly.pdbx_strand_id
1 'polypeptide(L)'
;MERVRDALASLDHPERDYPALHVAGTNGKGSTCAFVARAMEAAGHRVGLYTSPHLVRVNERIRVAGADIPDDVFGQRILEVLERYPSALSDPMTYFEFGTVVSLWHFSREHVDVAVLETGLGGRLDATTAANPVVTCVTPVSFDHMEYLGHTLSEIAWEKAGIFKSGVPVVLSQQEPEALDSLLRRAEQLAVPVQVEGRDFGIVPGSDGTLFYRGPGWSLDNLTLALRGPYQQQNAAVALACLEALQSRGVAVTPEAAREGLATARWPGRLEEVAQAPTVVVDGAHNPAGVAVLLEALDSLYAGRPLHLVFGVVADKDRGPMMRALFPLAASVHLTPLDTPRSLAPERYVSEAGALCPRVVAHASLEEALAGARADAVGRPDGVVLATGSLFLVGAVKRLVDRSLGAMQQQQ
;
A
#
# COMPACT_ATOMS: atom_id res chain seq x y z
N MET A 1 12.00 -14.85 -13.31
CA MET A 1 12.72 -13.70 -13.90
C MET A 1 13.03 -13.86 -15.39
N GLU A 2 13.51 -15.00 -15.87
CA GLU A 2 13.82 -15.19 -17.31
C GLU A 2 12.62 -14.90 -18.22
N ARG A 3 11.46 -15.54 -17.96
CA ARG A 3 10.21 -15.27 -18.70
C ARG A 3 9.83 -13.79 -18.78
N VAL A 4 9.99 -13.04 -17.68
CA VAL A 4 9.69 -11.59 -17.66
C VAL A 4 10.66 -10.83 -18.56
N ARG A 5 11.95 -11.16 -18.53
CA ARG A 5 12.96 -10.51 -19.38
C ARG A 5 12.77 -10.83 -20.85
N ASP A 6 12.42 -12.07 -21.18
CA ASP A 6 12.16 -12.49 -22.56
C ASP A 6 10.92 -11.79 -23.12
N ALA A 7 9.85 -11.69 -22.32
CA ALA A 7 8.66 -10.94 -22.69
C ALA A 7 8.96 -9.46 -22.93
N LEU A 8 9.71 -8.80 -22.04
CA LEU A 8 10.12 -7.41 -22.21
C LEU A 8 11.03 -7.21 -23.43
N ALA A 9 11.94 -8.15 -23.71
CA ALA A 9 12.79 -8.12 -24.90
C ALA A 9 11.96 -8.21 -26.19
N SER A 10 10.91 -9.04 -26.22
CA SER A 10 10.00 -9.13 -27.38
C SER A 10 9.15 -7.86 -27.61
N LEU A 11 9.07 -7.01 -26.60
CA LEU A 11 8.39 -5.71 -26.61
C LEU A 11 9.35 -4.54 -26.85
N ASP A 12 10.59 -4.83 -27.28
CA ASP A 12 11.65 -3.84 -27.53
C ASP A 12 12.06 -3.05 -26.26
N HIS A 13 12.03 -3.70 -25.10
CA HIS A 13 12.45 -3.16 -23.79
C HIS A 13 11.68 -1.90 -23.32
N PRO A 14 10.35 -1.96 -23.18
CA PRO A 14 9.53 -0.80 -22.80
C PRO A 14 9.88 -0.24 -21.42
N GLU A 15 10.46 -1.07 -20.54
CA GLU A 15 10.90 -0.67 -19.20
C GLU A 15 12.08 0.33 -19.20
N ARG A 16 12.64 0.64 -20.37
CA ARG A 16 13.76 1.56 -20.55
C ARG A 16 13.37 2.92 -21.12
N ASP A 17 12.10 3.09 -21.50
CA ASP A 17 11.59 4.32 -22.12
C ASP A 17 11.42 5.47 -21.12
N TYR A 18 11.42 5.17 -19.82
CA TYR A 18 11.18 6.12 -18.74
C TYR A 18 11.99 5.78 -17.48
N PRO A 19 12.36 6.76 -16.65
CA PRO A 19 12.95 6.51 -15.33
C PRO A 19 11.92 5.89 -14.38
N ALA A 20 12.39 5.06 -13.44
CA ALA A 20 11.52 4.49 -12.42
C ALA A 20 12.06 4.66 -10.99
N LEU A 21 11.15 4.87 -10.03
CA LEU A 21 11.36 4.59 -8.61
C LEU A 21 10.84 3.18 -8.32
N HIS A 22 11.65 2.33 -7.71
CA HIS A 22 11.25 0.98 -7.32
C HIS A 22 11.24 0.82 -5.80
N VAL A 23 10.08 0.49 -5.24
CA VAL A 23 9.83 0.44 -3.80
C VAL A 23 9.57 -1.00 -3.35
N ALA A 24 10.39 -1.49 -2.43
CA ALA A 24 10.17 -2.72 -1.68
C ALA A 24 9.99 -2.41 -0.19
N GLY A 25 9.69 -3.45 0.60
CA GLY A 25 9.37 -3.30 2.02
C GLY A 25 8.24 -4.22 2.45
N THR A 26 7.94 -4.22 3.74
CA THR A 26 6.82 -5.03 4.29
C THR A 26 5.59 -4.15 4.41
N ASN A 27 5.71 -3.06 5.15
CA ASN A 27 4.67 -2.06 5.34
C ASN A 27 5.06 -0.73 4.69
N GLY A 28 4.09 0.12 4.39
CA GLY A 28 4.36 1.49 3.89
C GLY A 28 4.59 1.63 2.39
N LYS A 29 4.93 0.56 1.65
CA LYS A 29 5.20 0.58 0.20
C LYS A 29 4.17 1.41 -0.59
N GLY A 30 2.91 1.01 -0.54
CA GLY A 30 1.82 1.68 -1.25
C GLY A 30 1.62 3.14 -0.85
N SER A 31 1.71 3.47 0.45
CA SER A 31 1.61 4.87 0.92
C SER A 31 2.76 5.72 0.41
N THR A 32 4.00 5.21 0.48
CA THR A 32 5.18 5.88 -0.08
C THR A 32 5.02 6.09 -1.58
N CYS A 33 4.56 5.06 -2.32
CA CYS A 33 4.29 5.17 -3.75
C CYS A 33 3.22 6.23 -4.05
N ALA A 34 2.15 6.30 -3.26
CA ALA A 34 1.08 7.28 -3.41
C ALA A 34 1.58 8.71 -3.19
N PHE A 35 2.40 8.94 -2.16
CA PHE A 35 3.01 10.24 -1.91
C PHE A 35 3.93 10.67 -3.05
N VAL A 36 4.82 9.78 -3.51
CA VAL A 36 5.74 10.08 -4.62
C VAL A 36 4.95 10.34 -5.89
N ALA A 37 4.00 9.47 -6.25
CA ALA A 37 3.22 9.63 -7.47
C ALA A 37 2.47 10.96 -7.49
N ARG A 38 1.79 11.32 -6.38
CA ARG A 38 1.05 12.58 -6.30
C ARG A 38 1.97 13.80 -6.35
N ALA A 39 3.15 13.74 -5.71
CA ALA A 39 4.13 14.82 -5.78
C ALA A 39 4.69 15.00 -7.21
N MET A 40 4.97 13.91 -7.90
CA MET A 40 5.44 13.94 -9.29
C MET A 40 4.37 14.47 -10.24
N GLU A 41 3.10 14.10 -10.04
CA GLU A 41 1.96 14.69 -10.77
C GLU A 41 1.82 16.19 -10.50
N ALA A 42 1.97 16.63 -9.25
CA ALA A 42 1.96 18.05 -8.88
C ALA A 42 3.13 18.82 -9.50
N ALA A 43 4.25 18.15 -9.77
CA ALA A 43 5.39 18.70 -10.53
C ALA A 43 5.14 18.72 -12.06
N GLY A 44 3.97 18.28 -12.53
CA GLY A 44 3.57 18.31 -13.93
C GLY A 44 3.96 17.06 -14.73
N HIS A 45 4.45 16.01 -14.09
CA HIS A 45 4.79 14.76 -14.78
C HIS A 45 3.57 13.91 -15.05
N ARG A 46 3.58 13.24 -16.20
CA ARG A 46 2.71 12.10 -16.49
C ARG A 46 3.26 10.87 -15.79
N VAL A 47 2.72 10.54 -14.62
CA VAL A 47 3.24 9.46 -13.78
C VAL A 47 2.56 8.12 -14.08
N GLY A 48 3.35 7.06 -14.26
CA GLY A 48 2.87 5.68 -14.19
C GLY A 48 3.00 5.13 -12.77
N LEU A 49 1.93 4.58 -12.19
CA LEU A 49 1.96 3.98 -10.85
C LEU A 49 1.52 2.52 -10.94
N TYR A 50 2.40 1.60 -10.53
CA TYR A 50 2.12 0.17 -10.44
C TYR A 50 2.09 -0.29 -8.99
N THR A 51 0.94 -0.77 -8.51
CA THR A 51 0.74 -1.17 -7.10
C THR A 51 0.06 -2.51 -6.93
N SER A 52 0.19 -3.13 -5.76
CA SER A 52 -0.50 -4.38 -5.46
C SER A 52 -0.72 -4.63 -3.96
N PRO A 53 -1.74 -5.42 -3.59
CA PRO A 53 -2.86 -5.88 -4.44
C PRO A 53 -3.86 -4.74 -4.73
N HIS A 54 -4.97 -5.05 -5.41
CA HIS A 54 -6.11 -4.12 -5.59
C HIS A 54 -7.19 -4.36 -4.52
N LEU A 55 -8.08 -3.39 -4.33
CA LEU A 55 -9.23 -3.49 -3.41
C LEU A 55 -10.50 -3.98 -4.12
N VAL A 56 -10.85 -3.38 -5.27
CA VAL A 56 -12.10 -3.66 -5.98
C VAL A 56 -11.84 -4.19 -7.38
N ARG A 57 -10.97 -3.52 -8.15
CA ARG A 57 -10.72 -3.84 -9.56
C ARG A 57 -9.24 -3.99 -9.84
N VAL A 58 -8.89 -4.93 -10.73
CA VAL A 58 -7.49 -5.10 -11.16
C VAL A 58 -6.88 -3.84 -11.78
N ASN A 59 -7.71 -3.00 -12.40
CA ASN A 59 -7.33 -1.72 -12.99
C ASN A 59 -6.61 -0.79 -11.98
N GLU A 60 -6.97 -0.88 -10.69
CA GLU A 60 -6.35 -0.09 -9.61
C GLU A 60 -4.84 -0.32 -9.49
N ARG A 61 -4.35 -1.46 -10.02
CA ARG A 61 -2.92 -1.78 -10.00
C ARG A 61 -2.12 -0.93 -10.97
N ILE A 62 -2.73 -0.40 -12.03
CA ILE A 62 -2.05 0.30 -13.12
C ILE A 62 -2.72 1.66 -13.30
N ARG A 63 -2.03 2.72 -12.88
CA ARG A 63 -2.51 4.09 -13.06
C ARG A 63 -1.57 4.92 -13.92
N VAL A 64 -2.15 5.81 -14.71
CA VAL A 64 -1.42 6.85 -15.44
C VAL A 64 -2.07 8.19 -15.17
N ALA A 65 -1.28 9.18 -14.74
CA ALA A 65 -1.75 10.52 -14.39
C ALA A 65 -2.97 10.49 -13.43
N GLY A 66 -2.85 9.71 -12.35
CA GLY A 66 -3.88 9.58 -11.31
C GLY A 66 -5.10 8.72 -11.67
N ALA A 67 -5.23 8.24 -12.91
CA ALA A 67 -6.38 7.45 -13.37
C ALA A 67 -6.05 5.97 -13.56
N ASP A 68 -6.93 5.08 -13.08
CA ASP A 68 -6.86 3.64 -13.34
C ASP A 68 -6.94 3.34 -14.85
N ILE A 69 -6.20 2.34 -15.33
CA ILE A 69 -6.28 1.87 -16.72
C ILE A 69 -7.72 1.46 -17.08
N PRO A 70 -8.33 1.97 -18.16
CA PRO A 70 -9.66 1.54 -18.59
C PRO A 70 -9.70 0.06 -19.03
N ASP A 71 -10.87 -0.59 -18.95
CA ASP A 71 -11.01 -2.03 -19.27
C ASP A 71 -10.65 -2.36 -20.74
N ASP A 72 -11.08 -1.51 -21.66
CA ASP A 72 -10.81 -1.64 -23.10
C ASP A 72 -9.32 -1.48 -23.39
N VAL A 73 -8.67 -0.48 -22.77
CA VAL A 73 -7.22 -0.26 -22.88
C VAL A 73 -6.45 -1.42 -22.24
N PHE A 74 -6.88 -1.90 -21.09
CA PHE A 74 -6.22 -3.03 -20.43
C PHE A 74 -6.32 -4.31 -21.27
N GLY A 75 -7.50 -4.61 -21.80
CA GLY A 75 -7.70 -5.72 -22.74
C GLY A 75 -6.83 -5.58 -23.99
N GLN A 76 -6.75 -4.38 -24.56
CA GLN A 76 -5.88 -4.11 -25.70
C GLN A 76 -4.40 -4.38 -25.37
N ARG A 77 -3.90 -3.87 -24.24
CA ARG A 77 -2.50 -4.07 -23.82
C ARG A 77 -2.19 -5.55 -23.57
N ILE A 78 -3.13 -6.32 -23.04
CA ILE A 78 -3.00 -7.78 -22.91
C ILE A 78 -2.82 -8.43 -24.29
N LEU A 79 -3.66 -8.08 -25.26
CA LEU A 79 -3.58 -8.63 -26.62
C LEU A 79 -2.26 -8.26 -27.30
N GLU A 80 -1.80 -7.01 -27.17
CA GLU A 80 -0.51 -6.56 -27.71
C GLU A 80 0.67 -7.35 -27.12
N VAL A 81 0.66 -7.61 -25.80
CA VAL A 81 1.70 -8.44 -25.16
C VAL A 81 1.65 -9.88 -25.68
N LEU A 82 0.46 -10.48 -25.82
CA LEU A 82 0.31 -11.84 -26.34
C LEU A 82 0.71 -11.96 -27.82
N GLU A 83 0.48 -10.93 -28.63
CA GLU A 83 0.88 -10.90 -30.04
C GLU A 83 2.41 -10.85 -30.18
N ARG A 84 3.08 -10.05 -29.35
CA ARG A 84 4.55 -9.92 -29.35
C ARG A 84 5.26 -11.07 -28.64
N TYR A 85 4.61 -11.68 -27.64
CA TYR A 85 5.15 -12.78 -26.86
C TYR A 85 4.17 -13.98 -26.82
N PRO A 86 3.94 -14.65 -27.96
CA PRO A 86 2.96 -15.74 -28.06
C PRO A 86 3.30 -16.96 -27.20
N SER A 87 4.57 -17.11 -26.80
CA SER A 87 5.01 -18.19 -25.90
C SER A 87 4.33 -18.13 -24.52
N ALA A 88 3.80 -16.99 -24.09
CA ALA A 88 3.00 -16.91 -22.87
C ALA A 88 1.72 -17.78 -22.92
N LEU A 89 1.28 -18.22 -24.10
CA LEU A 89 0.16 -19.15 -24.25
C LEU A 89 0.58 -20.62 -24.02
N SER A 90 1.83 -20.97 -24.33
CA SER A 90 2.37 -22.33 -24.22
C SER A 90 3.17 -22.57 -22.94
N ASP A 91 3.86 -21.55 -22.44
CA ASP A 91 4.59 -21.51 -21.16
C ASP A 91 4.07 -20.31 -20.35
N PRO A 92 2.96 -20.48 -19.61
CA PRO A 92 2.26 -19.36 -19.00
C PRO A 92 3.10 -18.73 -17.89
N MET A 93 3.23 -17.42 -17.98
CA MET A 93 3.73 -16.58 -16.89
C MET A 93 2.76 -16.64 -15.71
N THR A 94 3.26 -16.43 -14.49
CA THR A 94 2.36 -16.24 -13.35
C THR A 94 1.51 -14.97 -13.56
N TYR A 95 0.36 -14.91 -12.88
CA TYR A 95 -0.52 -13.74 -12.93
C TYR A 95 0.22 -12.43 -12.65
N PHE A 96 1.14 -12.43 -11.67
CA PHE A 96 1.91 -11.25 -11.31
C PHE A 96 3.02 -10.92 -12.31
N GLU A 97 3.70 -11.93 -12.85
CA GLU A 97 4.69 -11.75 -13.92
C GLU A 97 4.05 -11.11 -15.15
N PHE A 98 2.92 -11.66 -15.63
CA PHE A 98 2.24 -11.14 -16.82
C PHE A 98 1.66 -9.74 -16.58
N GLY A 99 1.00 -9.52 -15.44
CA GLY A 99 0.49 -8.20 -15.06
C GLY A 99 1.57 -7.13 -15.00
N THR A 100 2.77 -7.48 -14.53
CA THR A 100 3.92 -6.55 -14.50
C THR A 100 4.38 -6.19 -15.92
N VAL A 101 4.50 -7.16 -16.82
CA VAL A 101 4.87 -6.90 -18.23
C VAL A 101 3.85 -5.98 -18.90
N VAL A 102 2.55 -6.27 -18.74
CA VAL A 102 1.46 -5.43 -19.28
C VAL A 102 1.52 -4.01 -18.72
N SER A 103 1.86 -3.84 -17.44
CA SER A 103 1.97 -2.53 -16.81
C SER A 103 3.14 -1.71 -17.37
N LEU A 104 4.32 -2.33 -17.48
CA LEU A 104 5.50 -1.68 -18.05
C LEU A 104 5.28 -1.31 -19.53
N TRP A 105 4.65 -2.21 -20.28
CA TRP A 105 4.23 -1.95 -21.65
C TRP A 105 3.26 -0.76 -21.73
N HIS A 106 2.23 -0.75 -20.87
CA HIS A 106 1.25 0.32 -20.83
C HIS A 106 1.91 1.68 -20.54
N PHE A 107 2.81 1.77 -19.57
CA PHE A 107 3.52 3.01 -19.25
C PHE A 107 4.36 3.55 -20.43
N SER A 108 5.03 2.66 -21.18
CA SER A 108 5.74 3.05 -22.41
C SER A 108 4.77 3.60 -23.46
N ARG A 109 3.64 2.93 -23.69
CA ARG A 109 2.61 3.38 -24.66
C ARG A 109 1.94 4.69 -24.27
N GLU A 110 1.82 4.94 -22.97
CA GLU A 110 1.32 6.20 -22.44
C GLU A 110 2.42 7.26 -22.28
N HIS A 111 3.65 7.03 -22.74
CA HIS A 111 4.75 8.00 -22.67
C HIS A 111 4.86 8.67 -21.29
N VAL A 112 4.87 7.85 -20.22
CA VAL A 112 5.01 8.38 -18.87
C VAL A 112 6.39 9.02 -18.71
N ASP A 113 6.46 10.12 -17.97
CA ASP A 113 7.72 10.81 -17.68
C ASP A 113 8.51 10.10 -16.56
N VAL A 114 7.79 9.40 -15.68
CA VAL A 114 8.36 8.61 -14.58
C VAL A 114 7.40 7.51 -14.15
N ALA A 115 7.93 6.35 -13.78
CA ALA A 115 7.16 5.28 -13.16
C ALA A 115 7.48 5.11 -11.66
N VAL A 116 6.46 4.81 -10.86
CA VAL A 116 6.58 4.43 -9.45
C VAL A 116 6.09 3.00 -9.31
N LEU A 117 6.98 2.08 -8.96
CA LEU A 117 6.73 0.65 -8.97
C LEU A 117 6.79 0.09 -7.55
N GLU A 118 5.69 -0.47 -7.08
CA GLU A 118 5.64 -1.26 -5.85
C GLU A 118 5.99 -2.72 -6.14
N THR A 119 6.93 -3.26 -5.38
CA THR A 119 7.27 -4.68 -5.37
C THR A 119 6.10 -5.50 -4.82
N GLY A 120 5.72 -6.58 -5.51
CA GLY A 120 4.65 -7.48 -5.06
C GLY A 120 5.05 -8.29 -3.84
N LEU A 121 6.11 -9.09 -3.96
CA LEU A 121 6.61 -9.95 -2.88
C LEU A 121 8.15 -10.02 -2.87
N GLY A 122 8.75 -9.78 -1.70
CA GLY A 122 10.20 -9.84 -1.53
C GLY A 122 10.90 -8.72 -2.29
N GLY A 123 11.55 -9.06 -3.40
CA GLY A 123 12.30 -8.14 -4.26
C GLY A 123 13.10 -8.90 -5.31
N ARG A 124 14.10 -9.68 -4.90
CA ARG A 124 15.08 -10.36 -5.77
C ARG A 124 14.48 -11.16 -6.93
N LEU A 125 13.38 -11.86 -6.69
CA LEU A 125 12.67 -12.69 -7.68
C LEU A 125 11.31 -12.11 -8.09
N ASP A 126 10.97 -10.91 -7.61
CA ASP A 126 9.76 -10.22 -7.97
C ASP A 126 9.82 -9.74 -9.43
N ALA A 127 8.71 -9.84 -10.16
CA ALA A 127 8.66 -9.45 -11.56
C ALA A 127 9.06 -7.99 -11.79
N THR A 128 8.77 -7.09 -10.84
CA THR A 128 9.12 -5.67 -10.92
C THR A 128 10.62 -5.42 -10.91
N THR A 129 11.43 -6.36 -10.43
CA THR A 129 12.91 -6.29 -10.48
C THR A 129 13.46 -6.35 -11.90
N ALA A 130 12.64 -6.69 -12.89
CA ALA A 130 12.99 -6.56 -14.29
C ALA A 130 13.03 -5.10 -14.77
N ALA A 131 12.41 -4.16 -14.03
CA ALA A 131 12.44 -2.74 -14.35
C ALA A 131 13.87 -2.16 -14.26
N ASN A 132 14.03 -0.96 -14.82
CA ASN A 132 15.28 -0.21 -14.84
C ASN A 132 15.19 1.06 -13.96
N PRO A 133 15.17 0.93 -12.62
CA PRO A 133 14.99 2.07 -11.74
C PRO A 133 16.20 3.00 -11.73
N VAL A 134 15.94 4.29 -11.54
CA VAL A 134 16.95 5.31 -11.27
C VAL A 134 17.10 5.61 -9.78
N VAL A 135 16.15 5.16 -8.95
CA VAL A 135 16.17 5.18 -7.48
C VAL A 135 15.50 3.91 -6.97
N THR A 136 16.03 3.31 -5.90
CA THR A 136 15.40 2.20 -5.19
C THR A 136 15.11 2.56 -3.74
N CYS A 137 14.05 2.01 -3.18
CA CYS A 137 13.60 2.30 -1.83
C CYS A 137 13.21 1.02 -1.09
N VAL A 138 13.59 0.90 0.18
CA VAL A 138 13.09 -0.14 1.08
C VAL A 138 12.44 0.52 2.29
N THR A 139 11.11 0.42 2.36
CA THR A 139 10.31 0.79 3.53
C THR A 139 10.44 -0.28 4.64
N PRO A 140 9.82 -0.15 5.83
CA PRO A 140 10.14 -1.00 6.97
C PRO A 140 10.04 -2.51 6.66
N VAL A 141 11.07 -3.24 7.11
CA VAL A 141 11.16 -4.70 7.03
C VAL A 141 10.63 -5.30 8.33
N SER A 142 9.70 -6.25 8.22
CA SER A 142 9.17 -7.01 9.34
C SER A 142 8.90 -8.44 8.91
N PHE A 143 8.59 -9.32 9.86
CA PHE A 143 8.18 -10.68 9.56
C PHE A 143 6.89 -10.69 8.74
N ASP A 144 6.99 -11.20 7.51
CA ASP A 144 5.87 -11.42 6.60
C ASP A 144 6.30 -12.44 5.54
N HIS A 145 5.35 -13.25 5.06
CA HIS A 145 5.60 -14.27 4.03
C HIS A 145 6.83 -15.16 4.31
N MET A 146 7.02 -15.57 5.56
CA MET A 146 8.23 -16.30 6.02
C MET A 146 8.48 -17.61 5.26
N GLU A 147 7.42 -18.26 4.76
CA GLU A 147 7.50 -19.46 3.92
C GLU A 147 8.26 -19.23 2.60
N TYR A 148 8.34 -17.98 2.13
CA TYR A 148 8.99 -17.60 0.88
C TYR A 148 10.24 -16.74 1.09
N LEU A 149 10.24 -15.88 2.10
CA LEU A 149 11.25 -14.84 2.28
C LEU A 149 12.34 -15.18 3.32
N GLY A 150 12.12 -16.23 4.12
CA GLY A 150 13.00 -16.62 5.22
C GLY A 150 12.38 -16.39 6.59
N HIS A 151 13.07 -16.88 7.61
CA HIS A 151 12.58 -16.92 8.99
C HIS A 151 13.26 -15.89 9.91
N THR A 152 14.19 -15.11 9.38
CA THR A 152 14.91 -14.04 10.08
C THR A 152 14.72 -12.69 9.39
N LEU A 153 14.86 -11.58 10.12
CA LEU A 153 14.79 -10.25 9.50
C LEU A 153 15.92 -10.05 8.49
N SER A 154 17.09 -10.65 8.73
CA SER A 154 18.23 -10.64 7.81
C SER A 154 17.87 -11.22 6.44
N GLU A 155 17.23 -12.39 6.41
CA GLU A 155 16.84 -13.09 5.17
C GLU A 155 15.77 -12.31 4.41
N ILE A 156 14.75 -11.82 5.11
CA ILE A 156 13.66 -11.05 4.50
C ILE A 156 14.21 -9.73 3.95
N ALA A 157 15.11 -9.07 4.68
CA ALA A 157 15.80 -7.86 4.22
C ALA A 157 16.67 -8.13 3.00
N TRP A 158 17.37 -9.26 2.95
CA TRP A 158 18.20 -9.68 1.81
C TRP A 158 17.37 -9.88 0.55
N GLU A 159 16.20 -10.52 0.66
CA GLU A 159 15.26 -10.67 -0.46
C GLU A 159 14.80 -9.30 -1.00
N LYS A 160 14.48 -8.36 -0.10
CA LYS A 160 14.06 -7.00 -0.49
C LYS A 160 15.20 -6.20 -1.12
N ALA A 161 16.42 -6.34 -0.61
CA ALA A 161 17.63 -5.72 -1.17
C ALA A 161 17.95 -6.20 -2.60
N GLY A 162 17.28 -7.26 -3.08
CA GLY A 162 17.36 -7.73 -4.45
C GLY A 162 16.91 -6.72 -5.51
N ILE A 163 16.19 -5.66 -5.12
CA ILE A 163 15.83 -4.58 -6.06
C ILE A 163 17.01 -3.63 -6.35
N PHE A 164 18.05 -3.60 -5.50
CA PHE A 164 19.19 -2.69 -5.67
C PHE A 164 19.93 -2.96 -6.98
N LYS A 165 20.34 -1.88 -7.66
CA LYS A 165 21.07 -1.92 -8.93
C LYS A 165 22.37 -1.13 -8.80
N SER A 166 23.44 -1.58 -9.46
CA SER A 166 24.70 -0.86 -9.47
C SER A 166 24.52 0.57 -10.03
N GLY A 167 25.14 1.55 -9.38
CA GLY A 167 25.02 2.97 -9.75
C GLY A 167 23.66 3.62 -9.45
N VAL A 168 22.74 2.92 -8.79
CA VAL A 168 21.41 3.43 -8.43
C VAL A 168 21.33 3.69 -6.93
N PRO A 169 21.02 4.92 -6.47
CA PRO A 169 20.88 5.24 -5.05
C PRO A 169 19.77 4.43 -4.38
N VAL A 170 19.98 4.21 -3.08
CA VAL A 170 19.06 3.49 -2.19
C VAL A 170 18.57 4.42 -1.08
N VAL A 171 17.25 4.48 -0.90
CA VAL A 171 16.60 5.13 0.24
C VAL A 171 16.06 4.06 1.19
N LEU A 172 16.47 4.09 2.45
CA LEU A 172 16.02 3.15 3.48
C LEU A 172 15.22 3.92 4.53
N SER A 173 14.02 3.42 4.87
CA SER A 173 13.36 3.84 6.11
C SER A 173 14.18 3.40 7.32
N GLN A 174 13.76 3.82 8.51
CA GLN A 174 14.24 3.26 9.76
C GLN A 174 13.92 1.76 9.78
N GLN A 175 14.86 0.96 10.27
CA GLN A 175 14.81 -0.49 10.28
C GLN A 175 15.22 -1.02 11.66
N GLU A 176 14.82 -2.25 11.96
CA GLU A 176 15.46 -3.04 12.99
C GLU A 176 16.96 -3.25 12.65
N PRO A 177 17.87 -3.25 13.65
CA PRO A 177 19.31 -3.35 13.40
C PRO A 177 19.72 -4.55 12.52
N GLU A 178 19.07 -5.69 12.71
CA GLU A 178 19.30 -6.91 11.94
C GLU A 178 18.97 -6.72 10.44
N ALA A 179 17.81 -6.12 10.14
CA ALA A 179 17.41 -5.85 8.77
C ALA A 179 18.30 -4.78 8.12
N LEU A 180 18.66 -3.73 8.88
CA LEU A 180 19.52 -2.66 8.41
C LEU A 180 20.90 -3.18 7.98
N ASP A 181 21.52 -4.03 8.80
CA ASP A 181 22.83 -4.63 8.49
C ASP A 181 22.80 -5.42 7.17
N SER A 182 21.77 -6.24 6.95
CA SER A 182 21.60 -7.00 5.71
C SER A 182 21.45 -6.08 4.48
N LEU A 183 20.64 -5.01 4.60
CA LEU A 183 20.46 -4.01 3.53
C LEU A 183 21.76 -3.26 3.22
N LEU A 184 22.49 -2.82 4.25
CA LEU A 184 23.76 -2.09 4.09
C LEU A 184 24.84 -2.98 3.48
N ARG A 185 24.97 -4.25 3.90
CA ARG A 185 25.90 -5.21 3.28
C ARG A 185 25.61 -5.39 1.79
N ARG A 186 24.34 -5.47 1.40
CA ARG A 186 23.98 -5.58 -0.02
C ARG A 186 24.31 -4.31 -0.80
N ALA A 187 24.07 -3.14 -0.21
CA ALA A 187 24.42 -1.87 -0.83
C ALA A 187 25.94 -1.70 -1.00
N GLU A 188 26.73 -2.12 0.00
CA GLU A 188 28.20 -2.12 -0.05
C GLU A 188 28.72 -3.03 -1.17
N GLN A 189 28.17 -4.24 -1.32
CA GLN A 189 28.52 -5.16 -2.41
C GLN A 189 28.28 -4.57 -3.80
N LEU A 190 27.28 -3.70 -3.95
CA LEU A 190 26.95 -3.04 -5.20
C LEU A 190 27.62 -1.66 -5.35
N ALA A 191 28.34 -1.21 -4.32
CA ALA A 191 28.95 0.12 -4.22
C ALA A 191 27.96 1.25 -4.54
N VAL A 192 26.75 1.19 -3.96
CA VAL A 192 25.69 2.20 -4.19
C VAL A 192 25.56 3.18 -3.02
N PRO A 193 25.26 4.46 -3.28
CA PRO A 193 25.00 5.42 -2.22
C PRO A 193 23.68 5.09 -1.50
N VAL A 194 23.71 5.20 -0.17
CA VAL A 194 22.56 4.87 0.71
C VAL A 194 22.21 6.06 1.59
N GLN A 195 20.93 6.42 1.59
CA GLN A 195 20.33 7.35 2.54
C GLN A 195 19.45 6.56 3.51
N VAL A 196 19.58 6.82 4.81
CA VAL A 196 18.89 6.10 5.88
C VAL A 196 18.11 7.10 6.74
N GLU A 197 16.82 6.86 6.92
CA GLU A 197 15.97 7.64 7.82
C GLU A 197 16.54 7.62 9.26
N GLY A 198 16.49 8.76 9.94
CA GLY A 198 17.05 8.96 11.28
C GLY A 198 18.56 9.24 11.28
N ARG A 199 19.26 9.01 10.17
CA ARG A 199 20.66 9.40 9.97
C ARG A 199 20.80 10.54 8.98
N ASP A 200 20.23 10.37 7.79
CA ASP A 200 20.42 11.25 6.64
C ASP A 200 19.17 12.10 6.36
N PHE A 201 17.99 11.63 6.76
CA PHE A 201 16.73 12.37 6.63
C PHE A 201 15.71 11.98 7.70
N GLY A 202 14.64 12.78 7.85
CA GLY A 202 13.51 12.43 8.71
C GLY A 202 12.45 13.53 8.80
N ILE A 203 11.26 13.16 9.29
CA ILE A 203 10.23 14.11 9.73
C ILE A 203 10.23 14.14 11.26
N VAL A 204 10.29 15.34 11.84
CA VAL A 204 10.22 15.57 13.28
C VAL A 204 8.97 16.39 13.59
N PRO A 205 8.14 15.99 14.56
CA PRO A 205 7.02 16.80 15.03
C PRO A 205 7.50 17.94 15.95
N GLY A 206 6.94 19.13 15.77
CA GLY A 206 7.05 20.26 16.68
C GLY A 206 6.17 20.10 17.91
N SER A 207 6.37 20.97 18.90
CA SER A 207 5.58 20.98 20.14
C SER A 207 4.09 21.28 19.93
N ASP A 208 3.75 21.90 18.81
CA ASP A 208 2.38 22.21 18.38
C ASP A 208 1.82 21.19 17.37
N GLY A 209 2.54 20.09 17.11
CA GLY A 209 2.15 19.05 16.16
C GLY A 209 2.48 19.35 14.70
N THR A 210 3.11 20.50 14.41
CA THR A 210 3.61 20.80 13.06
C THR A 210 4.72 19.82 12.65
N LEU A 211 4.80 19.48 11.37
CA LEU A 211 5.76 18.50 10.88
C LEU A 211 6.90 19.19 10.12
N PHE A 212 8.14 18.83 10.47
CA PHE A 212 9.36 19.39 9.88
C PHE A 212 10.18 18.28 9.23
N TYR A 213 10.38 18.36 7.92
CA TYR A 213 11.29 17.48 7.21
C TYR A 213 12.69 18.07 7.13
N ARG A 214 13.69 17.23 7.37
CA ARG A 214 15.09 17.51 7.12
C ARG A 214 15.64 16.38 6.25
N GLY A 215 16.13 16.71 5.08
CA GLY A 215 16.75 15.78 4.15
C GLY A 215 18.12 16.27 3.67
N PRO A 216 18.76 15.56 2.74
CA PRO A 216 20.11 15.86 2.27
C PRO A 216 20.24 17.23 1.58
N GLY A 217 19.21 17.65 0.84
CA GLY A 217 19.15 18.92 0.13
C GLY A 217 17.92 19.76 0.46
N TRP A 218 16.85 19.16 0.97
CA TRP A 218 15.61 19.88 1.31
C TRP A 218 15.41 20.04 2.82
N SER A 219 14.85 21.19 3.20
CA SER A 219 14.37 21.47 4.54
C SER A 219 12.97 22.05 4.44
N LEU A 220 11.96 21.29 4.86
CA LEU A 220 10.55 21.64 4.66
C LEU A 220 9.82 21.74 5.99
N ASP A 221 9.37 22.95 6.33
CA ASP A 221 8.62 23.20 7.56
C ASP A 221 7.11 23.20 7.32
N ASN A 222 6.29 22.93 8.34
CA ASN A 222 4.82 22.98 8.28
C ASN A 222 4.23 22.02 7.23
N LEU A 223 4.69 20.78 7.21
CA LEU A 223 4.12 19.74 6.34
C LEU A 223 2.73 19.32 6.81
N THR A 224 1.86 19.03 5.85
CA THR A 224 0.52 18.46 6.06
C THR A 224 0.46 17.14 5.30
N LEU A 225 -0.07 16.09 5.94
CA LEU A 225 -0.22 14.77 5.35
C LEU A 225 -1.71 14.48 5.13
N ALA A 226 -2.06 14.09 3.90
CA ALA A 226 -3.41 13.64 3.58
C ALA A 226 -3.73 12.26 4.16
N LEU A 227 -2.72 11.40 4.25
CA LEU A 227 -2.87 10.05 4.78
C LEU A 227 -2.79 10.06 6.30
N ARG A 228 -3.71 9.33 6.93
CA ARG A 228 -3.89 9.31 8.39
C ARG A 228 -3.06 8.23 9.06
N GLY A 229 -2.71 8.48 10.32
CA GLY A 229 -1.97 7.56 11.18
C GLY A 229 -0.52 8.03 11.42
N PRO A 230 0.03 7.87 12.65
CA PRO A 230 1.38 8.33 12.98
C PRO A 230 2.47 7.78 12.05
N TYR A 231 2.34 6.51 11.66
CA TYR A 231 3.25 5.83 10.73
C TYR A 231 3.34 6.48 9.33
N GLN A 232 2.37 7.32 8.94
CA GLN A 232 2.45 8.04 7.68
C GLN A 232 3.53 9.12 7.68
N GLN A 233 4.00 9.57 8.85
CA GLN A 233 5.14 10.49 8.96
C GLN A 233 6.41 9.83 8.41
N GLN A 234 6.67 8.57 8.78
CA GLN A 234 7.77 7.79 8.23
C GLN A 234 7.60 7.57 6.71
N ASN A 235 6.42 7.15 6.26
CA ASN A 235 6.17 6.94 4.83
C ASN A 235 6.38 8.23 4.02
N ALA A 236 5.98 9.38 4.57
CA ALA A 236 6.19 10.70 3.97
C ALA A 236 7.67 11.11 3.98
N ALA A 237 8.40 10.87 5.07
CA ALA A 237 9.84 11.14 5.15
C ALA A 237 10.61 10.36 4.08
N VAL A 238 10.29 9.07 3.93
CA VAL A 238 10.87 8.20 2.90
C VAL A 238 10.47 8.66 1.49
N ALA A 239 9.22 9.07 1.28
CA ALA A 239 8.77 9.61 0.00
C ALA A 239 9.54 10.88 -0.38
N LEU A 240 9.74 11.81 0.57
CA LEU A 240 10.53 13.03 0.35
C LEU A 240 11.98 12.71 -0.02
N ALA A 241 12.63 11.78 0.69
CA ALA A 241 13.98 11.35 0.34
C ALA A 241 14.05 10.69 -1.05
N CYS A 242 13.02 9.91 -1.44
CA CYS A 242 12.92 9.37 -2.79
C CYS A 242 12.78 10.49 -3.85
N LEU A 243 12.01 11.53 -3.57
CA LEU A 243 11.84 12.69 -4.47
C LEU A 243 13.15 13.47 -4.62
N GLU A 244 13.90 13.68 -3.54
CA GLU A 244 15.25 14.27 -3.60
C GLU A 244 16.22 13.41 -4.41
N ALA A 245 16.19 12.09 -4.21
CA ALA A 245 17.01 11.17 -4.98
C ALA A 245 16.63 11.21 -6.47
N LEU A 246 15.34 11.24 -6.81
CA LEU A 246 14.86 11.40 -8.19
C LEU A 246 15.34 12.73 -8.79
N GLN A 247 15.25 13.83 -8.04
CA GLN A 247 15.75 15.15 -8.43
C GLN A 247 17.24 15.10 -8.77
N SER A 248 18.07 14.48 -7.92
CA SER A 248 19.51 14.32 -8.16
C SER A 248 19.85 13.47 -9.39
N ARG A 249 18.89 12.66 -9.88
CA ARG A 249 19.00 11.82 -11.07
C ARG A 249 18.40 12.47 -12.32
N GLY A 250 18.07 13.76 -12.23
CA GLY A 250 17.58 14.56 -13.35
C GLY A 250 16.08 14.53 -13.56
N VAL A 251 15.31 13.91 -12.66
CA VAL A 251 13.84 13.91 -12.72
C VAL A 251 13.33 15.13 -11.95
N ALA A 252 12.81 16.14 -12.66
CA ALA A 252 12.47 17.42 -12.05
C ALA A 252 11.35 17.31 -11.01
N VAL A 253 11.58 17.75 -9.78
CA VAL A 253 10.53 17.91 -8.76
C VAL A 253 10.91 19.05 -7.84
N THR A 254 9.93 19.85 -7.42
CA THR A 254 10.16 20.98 -6.52
C THR A 254 9.71 20.67 -5.10
N PRO A 255 10.27 21.34 -4.08
CA PRO A 255 9.75 21.34 -2.72
C PRO A 255 8.24 21.61 -2.63
N GLU A 256 7.73 22.52 -3.46
CA GLU A 256 6.31 22.89 -3.48
C GLU A 256 5.43 21.75 -3.99
N ALA A 257 5.84 21.09 -5.08
CA ALA A 257 5.15 19.92 -5.60
C ALA A 257 5.19 18.75 -4.60
N ALA A 258 6.30 18.58 -3.89
CA ALA A 258 6.42 17.59 -2.82
C ALA A 258 5.42 17.88 -1.68
N ARG A 259 5.29 19.14 -1.24
CA ARG A 259 4.31 19.55 -0.23
C ARG A 259 2.88 19.30 -0.67
N GLU A 260 2.53 19.65 -1.91
CA GLU A 260 1.21 19.38 -2.46
C GLU A 260 0.95 17.87 -2.53
N GLY A 261 1.94 17.09 -2.96
CA GLY A 261 1.88 15.64 -3.02
C GLY A 261 1.52 15.02 -1.68
N LEU A 262 2.22 15.43 -0.61
CA LEU A 262 1.92 14.98 0.75
C LEU A 262 0.53 15.40 1.23
N ALA A 263 0.11 16.63 0.93
CA ALA A 263 -1.17 17.18 1.39
C ALA A 263 -2.39 16.70 0.59
N THR A 264 -2.19 16.07 -0.58
CA THR A 264 -3.30 15.66 -1.48
C THR A 264 -3.28 14.19 -1.87
N ALA A 265 -2.25 13.41 -1.47
CA ALA A 265 -2.16 12.00 -1.78
C ALA A 265 -3.39 11.21 -1.30
N ARG A 266 -3.79 10.23 -2.10
CA ARG A 266 -4.87 9.31 -1.78
C ARG A 266 -4.36 7.89 -1.81
N TRP A 267 -4.65 7.15 -0.76
CA TRP A 267 -4.31 5.74 -0.67
C TRP A 267 -5.48 4.97 -0.05
N PRO A 268 -6.42 4.51 -0.90
CA PRO A 268 -7.67 3.93 -0.40
C PRO A 268 -7.44 2.69 0.44
N GLY A 269 -8.34 2.44 1.40
CA GLY A 269 -8.29 1.27 2.26
C GLY A 269 -7.24 1.29 3.37
N ARG A 270 -6.62 2.45 3.66
CA ARG A 270 -5.68 2.65 4.78
C ARG A 270 -6.18 3.76 5.70
N LEU A 271 -6.76 3.38 6.83
CA LEU A 271 -7.45 4.29 7.77
C LEU A 271 -8.32 5.34 7.07
N GLU A 272 -9.04 4.90 6.03
CA GLU A 272 -9.84 5.78 5.19
C GLU A 272 -11.21 5.99 5.84
N GLU A 273 -11.56 7.24 6.14
CA GLU A 273 -12.92 7.60 6.56
C GLU A 273 -13.83 7.63 5.32
N VAL A 274 -14.81 6.73 5.27
CA VAL A 274 -15.73 6.58 4.14
C VAL A 274 -17.13 7.13 4.44
N ALA A 275 -17.48 7.35 5.71
CA ALA A 275 -18.73 8.00 6.09
C ALA A 275 -18.61 8.77 7.41
N GLN A 276 -19.48 9.76 7.60
CA GLN A 276 -19.63 10.55 8.83
C GLN A 276 -21.01 10.29 9.47
N ALA A 277 -21.11 10.49 10.79
CA ALA A 277 -22.33 10.36 11.59
C ALA A 277 -23.07 8.99 11.45
N PRO A 278 -22.60 7.92 12.10
CA PRO A 278 -21.33 7.81 12.83
C PRO A 278 -20.14 7.65 11.86
N THR A 279 -18.93 7.95 12.33
CA THR A 279 -17.70 7.80 11.53
C THR A 279 -17.53 6.33 11.14
N VAL A 280 -17.37 6.05 9.85
CA VAL A 280 -17.00 4.72 9.33
C VAL A 280 -15.61 4.79 8.73
N VAL A 281 -14.71 3.95 9.24
CA VAL A 281 -13.32 3.85 8.85
C VAL A 281 -13.09 2.47 8.23
N VAL A 282 -12.33 2.40 7.15
CA VAL A 282 -11.88 1.13 6.56
C VAL A 282 -10.36 1.02 6.64
N ASP A 283 -9.87 -0.16 7.02
CA ASP A 283 -8.44 -0.46 7.00
C ASP A 283 -8.15 -1.90 6.59
N GLY A 284 -7.20 -2.06 5.67
CA GLY A 284 -6.76 -3.34 5.11
C GLY A 284 -5.79 -4.15 5.98
N ALA A 285 -5.66 -3.87 7.28
CA ALA A 285 -4.88 -4.69 8.21
C ALA A 285 -5.40 -6.13 8.21
N HIS A 286 -4.51 -7.06 7.90
CA HIS A 286 -4.83 -8.48 7.74
C HIS A 286 -3.73 -9.41 8.26
N ASN A 287 -2.83 -8.86 9.10
CA ASN A 287 -1.78 -9.58 9.80
C ASN A 287 -1.50 -8.90 11.16
N PRO A 288 -0.78 -9.54 12.10
CA PRO A 288 -0.55 -8.99 13.43
C PRO A 288 0.19 -7.64 13.44
N ALA A 289 1.20 -7.48 12.58
CA ALA A 289 1.97 -6.23 12.50
C ALA A 289 1.11 -5.05 12.03
N GLY A 290 0.29 -5.25 10.99
CA GLY A 290 -0.64 -4.23 10.50
C GLY A 290 -1.73 -3.90 11.52
N VAL A 291 -2.19 -4.88 12.30
CA VAL A 291 -3.14 -4.64 13.40
C VAL A 291 -2.50 -3.82 14.52
N ALA A 292 -1.25 -4.08 14.89
CA ALA A 292 -0.56 -3.28 15.91
C ALA A 292 -0.45 -1.80 15.49
N VAL A 293 -0.06 -1.55 14.23
CA VAL A 293 0.00 -0.20 13.65
C VAL A 293 -1.39 0.46 13.59
N LEU A 294 -2.42 -0.32 13.25
CA LEU A 294 -3.80 0.15 13.24
C LEU A 294 -4.26 0.58 14.63
N LEU A 295 -3.96 -0.21 15.67
CA LEU A 295 -4.36 0.09 17.05
C LEU A 295 -3.74 1.39 17.57
N GLU A 296 -2.45 1.61 17.32
CA GLU A 296 -1.77 2.86 17.68
C GLU A 296 -2.43 4.07 17.02
N ALA A 297 -2.79 3.94 15.75
CA ALA A 297 -3.44 5.01 15.02
C ALA A 297 -4.89 5.25 15.48
N LEU A 298 -5.63 4.21 15.86
CA LEU A 298 -6.98 4.36 16.41
C LEU A 298 -6.95 5.09 17.77
N ASP A 299 -6.00 4.74 18.63
CA ASP A 299 -5.81 5.40 19.93
C ASP A 299 -5.50 6.88 19.74
N SER A 300 -4.62 7.21 18.80
CA SER A 300 -4.27 8.60 18.50
C SER A 300 -5.41 9.41 17.87
N LEU A 301 -6.17 8.83 16.93
CA LEU A 301 -7.15 9.57 16.11
C LEU A 301 -8.56 9.59 16.69
N TYR A 302 -8.92 8.58 17.49
CA TYR A 302 -10.29 8.38 17.97
C TYR A 302 -10.35 8.14 19.49
N ALA A 303 -9.36 8.63 20.24
CA ALA A 303 -9.30 8.56 21.69
C ALA A 303 -10.66 8.89 22.34
N GLY A 304 -11.11 8.02 23.25
CA GLY A 304 -12.34 8.23 24.03
C GLY A 304 -13.65 7.97 23.28
N ARG A 305 -13.62 7.52 22.01
CA ARG A 305 -14.82 7.12 21.26
C ARG A 305 -15.00 5.59 21.29
N PRO A 306 -16.20 5.07 21.56
CA PRO A 306 -16.47 3.63 21.50
C PRO A 306 -16.15 3.05 20.11
N LEU A 307 -15.40 1.95 20.05
CA LEU A 307 -15.03 1.29 18.81
C LEU A 307 -16.00 0.14 18.50
N HIS A 308 -16.58 0.14 17.29
CA HIS A 308 -17.48 -0.90 16.80
C HIS A 308 -16.87 -1.56 15.57
N LEU A 309 -16.58 -2.85 15.65
CA LEU A 309 -15.88 -3.57 14.58
C LEU A 309 -16.86 -4.19 13.60
N VAL A 310 -16.60 -4.02 12.31
CA VAL A 310 -17.08 -4.91 11.25
C VAL A 310 -15.89 -5.76 10.83
N PHE A 311 -15.95 -7.07 11.08
CA PHE A 311 -14.80 -7.96 10.90
C PHE A 311 -15.14 -9.16 10.03
N GLY A 312 -14.34 -9.34 8.98
CA GLY A 312 -14.42 -10.48 8.07
C GLY A 312 -13.02 -10.90 7.67
N VAL A 313 -12.77 -12.21 7.65
CA VAL A 313 -11.46 -12.78 7.42
C VAL A 313 -11.54 -13.97 6.47
N VAL A 314 -10.45 -14.22 5.74
CA VAL A 314 -10.32 -15.44 4.92
C VAL A 314 -9.76 -16.59 5.75
N ALA A 315 -10.08 -17.83 5.39
CA ALA A 315 -9.81 -19.01 6.20
C ALA A 315 -8.30 -19.30 6.42
N ASP A 316 -7.44 -18.86 5.50
CA ASP A 316 -6.00 -19.12 5.51
C ASP A 316 -5.17 -18.06 6.27
N LYS A 317 -5.82 -17.06 6.87
CA LYS A 317 -5.12 -16.03 7.66
C LYS A 317 -5.11 -16.39 9.15
N ASP A 318 -4.02 -15.99 9.82
CA ASP A 318 -3.87 -16.12 11.26
C ASP A 318 -4.74 -15.09 12.01
N ARG A 319 -6.04 -15.39 12.08
CA ARG A 319 -7.06 -14.52 12.69
C ARG A 319 -6.91 -14.42 14.20
N GLY A 320 -6.36 -15.44 14.87
CA GLY A 320 -6.35 -15.54 16.32
C GLY A 320 -5.62 -14.37 16.99
N PRO A 321 -4.36 -14.06 16.62
CA PRO A 321 -3.65 -12.89 17.12
C PRO A 321 -4.36 -11.57 16.80
N MET A 322 -4.94 -11.45 15.60
CA MET A 322 -5.68 -10.23 15.22
C MET A 322 -6.89 -10.02 16.12
N MET A 323 -7.69 -11.07 16.35
CA MET A 323 -8.86 -11.03 17.22
C MET A 323 -8.44 -10.70 18.67
N ARG A 324 -7.39 -11.35 19.18
CA ARG A 324 -6.86 -11.08 20.53
C ARG A 324 -6.37 -9.65 20.73
N ALA A 325 -5.89 -9.00 19.67
CA ALA A 325 -5.46 -7.61 19.73
C ALA A 325 -6.63 -6.61 19.59
N LEU A 326 -7.55 -6.85 18.64
CA LEU A 326 -8.63 -5.90 18.31
C LEU A 326 -9.86 -6.02 19.21
N PHE A 327 -10.35 -7.24 19.46
CA PHE A 327 -11.69 -7.45 20.01
C PHE A 327 -11.83 -6.99 21.47
N PRO A 328 -10.81 -7.11 22.34
CA PRO A 328 -10.90 -6.59 23.71
C PRO A 328 -11.10 -5.07 23.80
N LEU A 329 -10.76 -4.33 22.74
CA LEU A 329 -10.88 -2.87 22.67
C LEU A 329 -12.22 -2.42 22.07
N ALA A 330 -13.01 -3.36 21.54
CA ALA A 330 -14.27 -3.08 20.87
C ALA A 330 -15.46 -3.08 21.84
N ALA A 331 -16.33 -2.09 21.71
CA ALA A 331 -17.63 -2.04 22.37
C ALA A 331 -18.64 -3.03 21.75
N SER A 332 -18.54 -3.29 20.45
CA SER A 332 -19.23 -4.40 19.78
C SER A 332 -18.45 -4.92 18.57
N VAL A 333 -18.69 -6.18 18.22
CA VAL A 333 -18.10 -6.84 17.05
C VAL A 333 -19.20 -7.44 16.18
N HIS A 334 -19.20 -7.05 14.91
CA HIS A 334 -20.14 -7.50 13.87
C HIS A 334 -19.35 -8.32 12.85
N LEU A 335 -19.55 -9.65 12.89
CA LEU A 335 -18.88 -10.58 12.00
C LEU A 335 -19.66 -10.71 10.70
N THR A 336 -18.96 -10.74 9.56
CA THR A 336 -19.56 -10.82 8.22
C THR A 336 -18.82 -11.80 7.33
N PRO A 337 -19.52 -12.53 6.43
CA PRO A 337 -18.85 -13.22 5.34
C PRO A 337 -18.22 -12.21 4.36
N LEU A 338 -17.24 -12.69 3.60
CA LEU A 338 -16.59 -11.98 2.50
C LEU A 338 -17.07 -12.55 1.16
N ASP A 339 -17.11 -11.70 0.14
CA ASP A 339 -17.43 -12.10 -1.24
C ASP A 339 -16.20 -12.75 -1.92
N THR A 340 -15.83 -13.94 -1.44
CA THR A 340 -14.73 -14.74 -1.97
C THR A 340 -14.87 -16.20 -1.53
N PRO A 341 -14.48 -17.18 -2.37
CA PRO A 341 -14.46 -18.60 -1.98
C PRO A 341 -13.60 -18.90 -0.74
N ARG A 342 -12.66 -18.01 -0.41
CA ARG A 342 -11.77 -18.12 0.74
C ARG A 342 -12.38 -17.60 2.04
N SER A 343 -13.60 -17.05 2.01
CA SER A 343 -14.24 -16.47 3.19
C SER A 343 -14.38 -17.50 4.32
N LEU A 344 -14.03 -17.11 5.55
CA LEU A 344 -14.41 -17.88 6.72
C LEU A 344 -15.81 -17.47 7.17
N ALA A 345 -16.72 -18.43 7.28
CA ALA A 345 -18.09 -18.17 7.71
C ALA A 345 -18.12 -17.67 9.18
N PRO A 346 -18.83 -16.57 9.50
CA PRO A 346 -18.92 -16.00 10.86
C PRO A 346 -19.22 -17.01 11.97
N GLU A 347 -20.10 -17.97 11.70
CA GLU A 347 -20.54 -18.98 12.66
C GLU A 347 -19.40 -19.87 13.14
N ARG A 348 -18.33 -20.00 12.35
CA ARG A 348 -17.17 -20.83 12.70
C ARG A 348 -16.27 -20.22 13.77
N TYR A 349 -16.36 -18.91 14.01
CA TYR A 349 -15.47 -18.20 14.93
C TYR A 349 -16.19 -17.21 15.87
N VAL A 350 -17.53 -17.16 15.85
CA VAL A 350 -18.32 -16.33 16.76
C VAL A 350 -18.11 -16.69 18.24
N SER A 351 -17.94 -17.97 18.57
CA SER A 351 -17.66 -18.39 19.95
C SER A 351 -16.27 -17.97 20.42
N GLU A 352 -15.26 -18.02 19.54
CA GLU A 352 -13.90 -17.53 19.82
C GLU A 352 -13.93 -16.02 20.03
N ALA A 353 -14.68 -15.30 19.19
CA ALA A 353 -14.90 -13.86 19.30
C ALA A 353 -15.61 -13.47 20.61
N GLY A 354 -16.65 -14.21 21.02
CA GLY A 354 -17.41 -13.96 22.24
C GLY A 354 -16.61 -14.14 23.53
N ALA A 355 -15.49 -14.87 23.48
CA ALA A 355 -14.55 -14.96 24.59
C ALA A 355 -13.66 -13.70 24.73
N LEU A 356 -13.58 -12.87 23.68
CA LEU A 356 -12.71 -11.68 23.61
C LEU A 356 -13.48 -10.36 23.69
N CYS A 357 -14.74 -10.33 23.27
CA CYS A 357 -15.62 -9.18 23.37
C CYS A 357 -17.00 -9.62 23.91
N PRO A 358 -17.59 -8.91 24.91
CA PRO A 358 -18.89 -9.28 25.46
C PRO A 358 -20.06 -9.21 24.46
N ARG A 359 -19.93 -8.37 23.43
CA ARG A 359 -21.00 -8.11 22.45
C ARG A 359 -20.54 -8.46 21.04
N VAL A 360 -20.87 -9.68 20.61
CA VAL A 360 -20.55 -10.18 19.27
C VAL A 360 -21.82 -10.64 18.57
N VAL A 361 -21.97 -10.25 17.31
CA VAL A 361 -23.08 -10.68 16.44
C VAL A 361 -22.52 -11.18 15.12
N ALA A 362 -22.92 -12.39 14.71
CA ALA A 362 -22.67 -12.92 13.39
C ALA A 362 -23.83 -12.54 12.45
N HIS A 363 -23.50 -11.97 11.30
CA HIS A 363 -24.47 -11.53 10.29
C HIS A 363 -24.37 -12.39 9.04
N ALA A 364 -25.46 -12.50 8.29
CA ALA A 364 -25.48 -13.25 7.03
C ALA A 364 -24.89 -12.44 5.88
N SER A 365 -24.80 -11.11 6.01
CA SER A 365 -24.29 -10.21 4.99
C SER A 365 -23.49 -9.03 5.55
N LEU A 366 -22.73 -8.38 4.68
CA LEU A 366 -21.96 -7.17 5.01
C LEU A 366 -22.88 -6.00 5.32
N GLU A 367 -23.97 -5.87 4.58
CA GLU A 367 -24.96 -4.82 4.73
C GLU A 367 -25.58 -4.86 6.14
N GLU A 368 -25.96 -6.05 6.62
CA GLU A 368 -26.46 -6.26 7.99
C GLU A 368 -25.40 -5.96 9.04
N ALA A 369 -24.17 -6.44 8.85
CA ALA A 369 -23.08 -6.19 9.78
C ALA A 369 -22.77 -4.70 9.92
N LEU A 370 -22.70 -3.98 8.79
CA LEU A 370 -22.44 -2.55 8.76
C LEU A 370 -23.62 -1.75 9.34
N ALA A 371 -24.86 -2.12 9.03
CA ALA A 371 -26.04 -1.49 9.61
C ALA A 371 -26.08 -1.66 11.15
N GLY A 372 -25.79 -2.88 11.64
CA GLY A 372 -25.71 -3.15 13.07
C GLY A 372 -24.61 -2.34 13.76
N ALA A 373 -23.41 -2.31 13.18
CA ALA A 373 -22.29 -1.57 13.75
C ALA A 373 -22.57 -0.06 13.78
N ARG A 374 -23.19 0.49 12.73
CA ARG A 374 -23.60 1.90 12.70
C ARG A 374 -24.68 2.20 13.73
N ALA A 375 -25.66 1.32 13.91
CA ALA A 375 -26.69 1.50 14.93
C ALA A 375 -26.08 1.53 16.34
N ASP A 376 -25.10 0.66 16.61
CA ASP A 376 -24.39 0.63 17.89
C ASP A 376 -23.49 1.83 18.13
N ALA A 377 -22.96 2.43 17.07
CA ALA A 377 -22.09 3.59 17.14
C ALA A 377 -22.83 4.93 17.34
N VAL A 378 -24.16 4.97 17.24
CA VAL A 378 -24.93 6.19 17.53
C VAL A 378 -24.97 6.43 19.04
N GLY A 379 -24.44 7.57 19.50
CA GLY A 379 -24.29 7.84 20.93
C GLY A 379 -23.89 9.27 21.30
N ARG A 380 -23.42 9.46 22.54
CA ARG A 380 -22.83 10.73 23.02
C ARG A 380 -21.58 10.43 23.87
N PRO A 381 -20.36 10.57 23.32
CA PRO A 381 -20.06 10.84 21.91
C PRO A 381 -20.45 9.67 20.99
N ASP A 382 -20.60 9.94 19.69
CA ASP A 382 -20.72 8.88 18.68
C ASP A 382 -19.46 8.00 18.68
N GLY A 383 -19.67 6.70 18.55
CA GLY A 383 -18.63 5.73 18.32
C GLY A 383 -17.99 5.84 16.94
N VAL A 384 -17.01 4.98 16.70
CA VAL A 384 -16.33 4.79 15.42
C VAL A 384 -16.58 3.38 14.95
N VAL A 385 -17.10 3.23 13.73
CA VAL A 385 -17.19 1.93 13.05
C VAL A 385 -15.89 1.69 12.31
N LEU A 386 -15.21 0.57 12.57
CA LEU A 386 -14.02 0.15 11.85
C LEU A 386 -14.29 -1.15 11.11
N ALA A 387 -14.21 -1.11 9.78
CA ALA A 387 -14.23 -2.31 8.94
C ALA A 387 -12.80 -2.75 8.61
N THR A 388 -12.41 -3.93 9.11
CA THR A 388 -11.05 -4.46 8.95
C THR A 388 -11.01 -6.00 8.99
N GLY A 389 -9.83 -6.58 8.76
CA GLY A 389 -9.61 -8.02 8.76
C GLY A 389 -9.26 -8.60 7.39
N SER A 390 -9.66 -7.90 6.32
CA SER A 390 -9.38 -8.31 4.94
C SER A 390 -9.53 -7.15 3.97
N LEU A 391 -8.67 -7.10 2.94
CA LEU A 391 -8.82 -6.17 1.83
C LEU A 391 -10.11 -6.41 1.03
N PHE A 392 -10.63 -7.65 1.00
CA PHE A 392 -11.94 -7.95 0.39
C PHE A 392 -13.07 -7.23 1.11
N LEU A 393 -13.03 -7.17 2.44
CA LEU A 393 -14.01 -6.46 3.25
C LEU A 393 -13.95 -4.96 2.94
N VAL A 394 -12.74 -4.39 2.96
CA VAL A 394 -12.51 -2.98 2.65
C VAL A 394 -13.08 -2.62 1.28
N GLY A 395 -12.74 -3.39 0.24
CA GLY A 395 -13.26 -3.18 -1.10
C GLY A 395 -14.79 -3.27 -1.17
N ALA A 396 -15.40 -4.22 -0.45
CA ALA A 396 -16.85 -4.38 -0.41
C ALA A 396 -17.55 -3.22 0.31
N VAL A 397 -17.02 -2.75 1.44
CA VAL A 397 -17.57 -1.58 2.16
C VAL A 397 -17.51 -0.34 1.28
N LYS A 398 -16.38 -0.09 0.61
CA LYS A 398 -16.23 1.05 -0.30
C LYS A 398 -17.28 1.03 -1.41
N ARG A 399 -17.49 -0.12 -2.07
CA ARG A 399 -18.54 -0.28 -3.09
C ARG A 399 -19.95 0.05 -2.57
N LEU A 400 -20.27 -0.34 -1.34
CA LEU A 400 -21.58 -0.08 -0.73
C LEU A 400 -21.78 1.41 -0.43
N VAL A 401 -20.75 2.08 0.08
CA VAL A 401 -20.77 3.51 0.38
C VAL A 401 -20.91 4.32 -0.92
N ASP A 402 -20.12 3.99 -1.95
CA ASP A 402 -20.15 4.69 -3.24
C ASP A 402 -21.54 4.59 -3.92
N ARG A 403 -22.17 3.41 -3.87
CA ARG A 403 -23.55 3.21 -4.38
C ARG A 403 -24.57 4.06 -3.62
N SER A 404 -24.42 4.18 -2.31
CA SER A 404 -25.33 4.96 -1.48
C SER A 404 -25.23 6.45 -1.79
N LEU A 405 -24.02 6.97 -2.02
CA LEU A 405 -23.80 8.35 -2.44
C LEU A 405 -24.34 8.61 -3.86
N GLY A 406 -24.11 7.69 -4.80
CA GLY A 406 -24.64 7.80 -6.17
C GLY A 406 -26.17 7.78 -6.23
N ALA A 407 -26.82 6.98 -5.39
CA ALA A 407 -28.28 6.94 -5.28
C ALA A 407 -28.87 8.25 -4.71
N MET A 408 -28.17 8.92 -3.78
CA MET A 408 -28.60 10.21 -3.22
C MET A 408 -28.46 11.36 -4.22
N GLN A 409 -27.45 11.32 -5.10
CA GLN A 409 -27.24 12.35 -6.13
C GLN A 409 -28.23 12.24 -7.30
N GLN A 410 -28.79 11.05 -7.57
CA GLN A 410 -29.84 10.87 -8.59
C GLN A 410 -31.25 11.25 -8.09
N GLN A 411 -31.39 11.57 -6.81
CA GLN A 411 -32.64 12.02 -6.18
C GLN A 411 -32.71 13.53 -5.93
N GLN A 412 -31.67 14.27 -6.35
CA GLN A 412 -31.64 15.75 -6.39
C GLN A 412 -31.69 16.21 -7.85
#